data_AF-A0A847ZB84-F1
#
_entry.id   AF-A0A847ZB84-F1
#
_cell.length_a   1.000
_cell.length_b   1.000
_cell.length_c   1.000
_cell.angle_alpha   90.00
_cell.angle_beta   90.00
_cell.angle_gamma   90.00
#
_symmetry.space_group_name_H-M   'P 1'
#
loop_
_entity.id
_entity.type
_entity.pdbx_description
1 polymer ?
#
loop_
_entity_poly.entity_id
_entity_poly.type
_entity_poly.pdbx_seq_one_letter_code
_entity_poly.pdbx_strand_id
1 'polypeptide(L)'
;MLMPDFTRYSLALLEGGQMLYCAGGGGLRPLWDALEKFQGRSGLILHDKVIGLAAAMLIVRSGIVVEIHTKVASRPAVDFLEKNGIILHAAEVAANILTRDQSAVCPGEIIALSCSNTDDFMKSIRAFLGSQAKGSH
;
A
#
# COMPACT_ATOMS: atom_id res chain seq x y z
N MET A 1 -12.84 -18.43 -0.64
CA MET A 1 -11.70 -17.53 -0.38
C MET A 1 -11.19 -17.05 -1.73
N LEU A 2 -11.30 -15.75 -2.05
CA LEU A 2 -10.73 -15.23 -3.31
C LEU A 2 -9.22 -15.13 -3.13
N MET A 3 -8.48 -16.01 -3.78
CA MET A 3 -7.02 -15.93 -3.78
C MET A 3 -6.56 -14.83 -4.76
N PRO A 4 -5.59 -13.99 -4.39
CA PRO A 4 -5.07 -12.97 -5.30
C PRO A 4 -4.40 -13.59 -6.53
N ASP A 5 -4.70 -13.05 -7.72
CA ASP A 5 -4.00 -13.38 -8.96
C ASP A 5 -3.11 -12.21 -9.39
N PHE A 6 -1.92 -12.19 -8.80
CA PHE A 6 -0.90 -11.18 -9.04
C PHE A 6 -0.22 -11.29 -10.42
N THR A 7 -0.62 -12.23 -11.28
CA THR A 7 -0.22 -12.25 -12.69
C THR A 7 -1.04 -11.27 -13.51
N ARG A 8 -2.27 -10.95 -13.07
CA ARG A 8 -3.22 -10.08 -13.78
C ARG A 8 -3.19 -8.63 -13.30
N TYR A 9 -2.85 -8.40 -12.04
CA TYR A 9 -2.79 -7.06 -11.45
C TYR A 9 -1.64 -6.95 -10.44
N SER A 10 -1.22 -5.73 -10.12
CA SER A 10 -0.37 -5.45 -8.95
C SER A 10 -1.19 -5.01 -7.75
N LEU A 11 -2.33 -4.37 -7.98
CA LEU A 11 -3.25 -3.92 -6.95
C LEU A 11 -4.70 -4.21 -7.37
N ALA A 12 -5.57 -4.61 -6.43
CA ALA A 12 -7.01 -4.69 -6.62
C ALA A 12 -7.79 -4.35 -5.35
N LEU A 13 -8.95 -3.73 -5.49
CA LEU A 13 -9.92 -3.53 -4.41
C LEU A 13 -11.15 -4.41 -4.66
N LEU A 14 -11.61 -5.05 -3.60
CA LEU A 14 -12.77 -5.95 -3.62
C LEU A 14 -13.78 -5.54 -2.55
N GLU A 15 -15.06 -5.80 -2.83
CA GLU A 15 -16.19 -5.60 -1.92
C GLU A 15 -17.12 -6.80 -2.08
N GLY A 16 -17.48 -7.46 -0.96
CA GLY A 16 -18.31 -8.67 -1.00
C GLY A 16 -17.73 -9.80 -1.87
N GLY A 17 -16.41 -9.84 -2.04
CA GLY A 17 -15.71 -10.79 -2.90
C GLY A 17 -15.76 -10.49 -4.41
N GLN A 18 -16.35 -9.37 -4.81
CA GLN A 18 -16.32 -8.90 -6.20
C GLN A 18 -15.22 -7.87 -6.38
N MET A 19 -14.50 -7.95 -7.51
CA MET A 19 -13.48 -6.97 -7.85
C MET A 19 -14.13 -5.66 -8.30
N LEU A 20 -13.93 -4.59 -7.52
CA LEU A 20 -14.37 -3.23 -7.84
C LEU A 20 -13.37 -2.50 -8.74
N TYR A 21 -12.08 -2.77 -8.53
CA TYR A 21 -11.00 -2.07 -9.21
C TYR A 21 -9.75 -2.93 -9.27
N CYS A 22 -8.99 -2.79 -10.34
CA CYS A 22 -7.64 -3.31 -10.45
C CYS A 22 -6.73 -2.33 -11.16
N ALA A 23 -5.45 -2.33 -10.79
CA ALA A 23 -4.40 -1.57 -11.43
C ALA A 23 -3.15 -2.43 -11.65
N GLY A 24 -2.42 -2.08 -12.70
CA GLY A 24 -1.04 -2.49 -12.91
C GLY A 24 -0.08 -1.35 -12.52
N GLY A 25 1.22 -1.67 -12.47
CA GLY A 25 2.27 -0.71 -12.13
C GLY A 25 2.90 -0.98 -10.78
N GLY A 26 3.82 -0.11 -10.37
CA GLY A 26 4.58 -0.24 -9.13
C GLY A 26 4.62 1.05 -8.33
N GLY A 27 5.16 0.96 -7.12
CA GLY A 27 5.19 2.07 -6.17
C GLY A 27 3.82 2.36 -5.56
N LEU A 28 3.69 3.54 -4.94
CA LEU A 28 2.51 3.92 -4.15
C LEU A 28 1.40 4.57 -4.98
N ARG A 29 1.67 4.94 -6.24
CA ARG A 29 0.72 5.71 -7.05
C ARG A 29 -0.59 4.96 -7.34
N PRO A 30 -0.57 3.68 -7.76
CA PRO A 30 -1.83 2.94 -7.98
C PRO A 30 -2.69 2.84 -6.72
N LEU A 31 -2.05 2.68 -5.55
CA LEU A 31 -2.73 2.64 -4.26
C LEU A 31 -3.35 4.00 -3.93
N TRP A 32 -2.58 5.08 -4.05
CA TRP A 32 -3.07 6.44 -3.83
C TRP A 32 -4.32 6.74 -4.65
N ASP A 33 -4.24 6.51 -5.97
CA ASP A 33 -5.32 6.81 -6.90
C ASP A 33 -6.57 5.96 -6.58
N ALA A 34 -6.39 4.69 -6.17
CA ALA A 34 -7.48 3.82 -5.75
C ALA A 34 -8.15 4.32 -4.46
N LEU A 35 -7.38 4.66 -3.44
CA LEU A 35 -7.91 5.12 -2.16
C LEU A 35 -8.69 6.44 -2.31
N GLU A 36 -8.17 7.38 -3.12
CA GLU A 36 -8.87 8.64 -3.41
C GLU A 36 -10.17 8.39 -4.20
N LYS A 37 -10.13 7.52 -5.22
CA LYS A 37 -11.31 7.23 -6.05
C LYS A 37 -12.46 6.60 -5.27
N PHE A 38 -12.16 5.82 -4.23
CA PHE A 38 -13.14 5.09 -3.43
C PHE A 38 -13.33 5.69 -2.03
N GLN A 39 -12.95 6.95 -1.82
CA GLN A 39 -13.26 7.67 -0.58
C GLN A 39 -14.75 7.60 -0.24
N GLY A 40 -15.05 7.42 1.04
CA GLY A 40 -16.42 7.28 1.55
C GLY A 40 -16.97 5.85 1.52
N ARG A 41 -16.26 4.89 0.90
CA ARG A 41 -16.56 3.46 1.08
C ARG A 41 -15.93 2.92 2.36
N SER A 42 -16.36 1.73 2.78
CA SER A 42 -15.78 1.01 3.92
C SER A 42 -15.93 -0.49 3.74
N GLY A 43 -15.14 -1.28 4.46
CA GLY A 43 -15.21 -2.74 4.40
C GLY A 43 -14.57 -3.34 3.15
N LEU A 44 -13.67 -2.61 2.48
CA LEU A 44 -12.99 -3.11 1.29
C LEU A 44 -11.86 -4.08 1.66
N ILE A 45 -11.62 -5.02 0.76
CA ILE A 45 -10.46 -5.93 0.79
C ILE A 45 -9.46 -5.45 -0.26
N LEU A 46 -8.21 -5.25 0.15
CA LEU A 46 -7.12 -4.85 -0.74
C LEU A 46 -6.25 -6.06 -1.08
N HIS A 47 -6.01 -6.29 -2.37
CA HIS A 47 -4.90 -7.13 -2.81
C HIS A 47 -3.78 -6.24 -3.32
N ASP A 48 -2.56 -6.42 -2.82
CA ASP A 48 -1.36 -5.73 -3.33
C ASP A 48 -0.15 -6.67 -3.29
N LYS A 49 0.72 -6.63 -4.29
CA LYS A 49 1.94 -7.46 -4.30
C LYS A 49 2.86 -7.16 -3.12
N VAL A 50 3.01 -5.90 -2.73
CA VAL A 50 3.99 -5.48 -1.73
C VAL A 50 3.41 -4.40 -0.82
N ILE A 51 3.35 -4.68 0.48
CA ILE A 51 2.87 -3.74 1.49
C ILE A 51 4.04 -3.26 2.36
N GLY A 52 4.49 -2.04 2.10
CA GLY A 52 5.41 -1.31 2.97
C GLY A 52 4.69 -0.42 3.97
N LEU A 53 5.44 0.15 4.93
CA LEU A 53 4.90 1.05 5.96
C LEU A 53 4.18 2.25 5.34
N ALA A 54 4.73 2.80 4.26
CA ALA A 54 4.08 3.90 3.54
C ALA A 54 2.70 3.51 2.99
N ALA A 55 2.57 2.31 2.42
CA ALA A 55 1.29 1.80 1.94
C ALA A 55 0.33 1.61 3.12
N ALA A 56 0.79 0.99 4.20
CA ALA A 56 0.00 0.78 5.41
C ALA A 56 -0.55 2.09 6.00
N MET A 57 0.27 3.14 6.09
CA MET A 57 -0.16 4.45 6.57
C MET A 57 -1.23 5.09 5.68
N LEU A 58 -1.10 4.97 4.35
CA LEU A 58 -2.13 5.45 3.42
C LEU A 58 -3.44 4.68 3.60
N ILE A 59 -3.35 3.36 3.76
CA ILE A 59 -4.51 2.49 3.94
C ILE A 59 -5.26 2.84 5.23
N VAL A 60 -4.58 2.90 6.37
CA VAL A 60 -5.19 3.29 7.65
C VAL A 60 -5.82 4.68 7.56
N ARG A 61 -5.12 5.64 6.97
CA ARG A 61 -5.65 7.01 6.81
C ARG A 61 -6.92 7.07 5.96
N SER A 62 -7.01 6.22 4.94
CA SER A 62 -8.20 6.19 4.08
C SER A 62 -9.45 5.74 4.83
N GLY A 63 -9.31 4.87 5.83
CA GLY A 63 -10.42 4.28 6.57
C GLY A 63 -11.31 3.35 5.77
N ILE A 64 -10.95 3.00 4.53
CA ILE A 64 -11.85 2.23 3.63
C ILE A 64 -11.57 0.73 3.59
N VAL A 65 -10.33 0.31 3.90
CA VAL A 65 -9.87 -1.09 3.81
C VAL A 65 -9.84 -1.71 5.19
N VAL A 66 -10.36 -2.93 5.31
CA VAL A 66 -10.39 -3.71 6.57
C VAL A 66 -9.51 -4.95 6.52
N GLU A 67 -9.16 -5.42 5.32
CA GLU A 67 -8.40 -6.65 5.11
C GLU A 67 -7.47 -6.49 3.90
N ILE A 68 -6.26 -7.01 4.02
CA ILE A 68 -5.21 -6.92 3.01
C ILE A 68 -4.65 -8.32 2.73
N HIS A 69 -4.53 -8.67 1.45
CA HIS A 69 -3.80 -9.85 0.99
C HIS A 69 -2.58 -9.42 0.19
N THR A 70 -1.41 -9.90 0.59
CA THR A 70 -0.15 -9.52 -0.03
C THR A 70 0.85 -10.67 -0.15
N LYS A 71 1.75 -10.56 -1.12
CA LYS A 71 2.88 -11.49 -1.22
C LYS A 71 3.95 -11.15 -0.18
N VAL A 72 4.33 -9.87 -0.09
CA VAL A 72 5.42 -9.43 0.80
C VAL A 72 4.95 -8.23 1.61
N ALA A 73 5.11 -8.30 2.92
CA ALA A 73 4.95 -7.15 3.81
C ALA A 73 6.28 -6.79 4.49
N SER A 74 6.51 -5.52 4.81
CA SER A 74 7.61 -5.16 5.73
C SER A 74 7.17 -5.33 7.18
N ARG A 75 8.12 -5.65 8.06
CA ARG A 75 7.85 -5.78 9.50
C ARG A 75 7.20 -4.52 10.09
N PRO A 76 7.67 -3.29 9.78
CA PRO A 76 6.99 -2.08 10.24
C PRO A 76 5.54 -1.98 9.75
N ALA A 77 5.23 -2.43 8.54
CA ALA A 77 3.87 -2.44 8.03
C ALA A 77 2.96 -3.41 8.78
N VAL A 78 3.45 -4.63 9.08
CA VAL A 78 2.70 -5.61 9.90
C VAL A 78 2.34 -5.01 11.25
N ASP A 79 3.33 -4.51 11.98
CA ASP A 79 3.14 -3.97 13.33
C ASP A 79 2.19 -2.75 13.31
N PHE A 80 2.25 -1.92 12.26
CA PHE A 80 1.39 -0.75 12.12
C PHE A 80 -0.06 -1.13 11.79
N LEU A 81 -0.28 -2.08 10.89
CA LEU A 81 -1.62 -2.52 10.49
C LEU A 81 -2.34 -3.24 11.62
N GLU A 82 -1.63 -4.11 12.34
CA GLU A 82 -2.17 -4.82 13.50
C GLU A 82 -2.64 -3.85 14.59
N LYS A 83 -1.83 -2.84 14.92
CA LYS A 83 -2.20 -1.79 15.90
C LYS A 83 -3.43 -0.98 15.49
N ASN A 84 -3.71 -0.88 14.19
CA ASN A 84 -4.86 -0.16 13.65
C ASN A 84 -6.04 -1.10 13.31
N GLY A 85 -5.98 -2.36 13.70
CA GLY A 85 -7.08 -3.31 13.52
C GLY A 85 -7.34 -3.74 12.08
N ILE A 86 -6.35 -3.60 11.19
CA ILE A 86 -6.45 -4.07 9.80
C ILE A 86 -5.91 -5.49 9.71
N ILE A 87 -6.71 -6.40 9.14
CA ILE A 87 -6.32 -7.80 8.94
C ILE A 87 -5.30 -7.86 7.80
N LEU A 88 -4.16 -8.49 8.03
CA LEU A 88 -3.12 -8.66 7.02
C LEU A 88 -2.81 -10.15 6.81
N HIS A 89 -2.96 -10.60 5.57
CA HIS A 89 -2.51 -11.89 5.09
C HIS A 89 -1.28 -11.69 4.19
N ALA A 90 -0.09 -11.90 4.73
CA ALA A 90 1.16 -11.81 4.01
C ALA A 90 1.76 -13.21 3.80
N ALA A 91 2.19 -13.53 2.57
CA ALA A 91 2.91 -14.78 2.31
C ALA A 91 4.34 -14.75 2.88
N GLU A 92 4.98 -13.57 2.87
CA GLU A 92 6.33 -13.34 3.40
C GLU A 92 6.39 -12.01 4.15
N VAL A 93 7.21 -11.95 5.20
CA VAL A 93 7.52 -10.73 5.96
C VAL A 93 9.01 -10.44 5.90
N ALA A 94 9.37 -9.32 5.29
CA ALA A 94 10.74 -8.83 5.20
C ALA A 94 11.02 -7.77 6.27
N ALA A 95 12.30 -7.51 6.58
CA ALA A 95 12.66 -6.45 7.53
C ALA A 95 12.22 -5.07 7.02
N ASN A 96 12.48 -4.75 5.74
CA ASN A 96 12.08 -3.52 5.07
C ASN A 96 11.77 -3.81 3.59
N ILE A 97 10.95 -2.97 2.96
CA ILE A 97 10.75 -3.03 1.50
C ILE A 97 11.96 -2.41 0.80
N LEU A 98 12.54 -3.16 -0.14
CA LEU A 98 13.66 -2.71 -0.98
C LEU A 98 13.17 -2.10 -2.30
N THR A 99 14.08 -1.41 -2.99
CA THR A 99 13.92 -0.99 -4.38
C THR A 99 13.78 -2.21 -5.30
N ARG A 100 13.27 -1.99 -6.52
CA ARG A 100 13.01 -3.08 -7.48
C ARG A 100 14.27 -3.87 -7.86
N ASP A 101 15.41 -3.21 -7.89
CA ASP A 101 16.74 -3.77 -8.12
C ASP A 101 17.41 -4.33 -6.84
N GLN A 102 16.71 -4.28 -5.71
CA GLN A 102 17.15 -4.76 -4.39
C GLN A 102 18.45 -4.11 -3.87
N SER A 103 18.83 -2.96 -4.41
CA SER A 103 20.08 -2.27 -4.05
C SER A 103 19.95 -1.37 -2.82
N ALA A 104 18.74 -0.90 -2.51
CA ALA A 104 18.49 0.03 -1.40
C ALA A 104 17.10 -0.15 -0.80
N VAL A 105 16.84 0.51 0.34
CA VAL A 105 15.49 0.59 0.91
C VAL A 105 14.61 1.48 0.02
N CYS A 106 13.36 1.07 -0.19
CA CYS A 106 12.40 1.82 -0.99
C CYS A 106 12.23 3.25 -0.46
N PRO A 107 12.28 4.30 -1.31
CA PRO A 107 12.14 5.69 -0.87
C PRO A 107 10.86 5.97 -0.08
N GLY A 108 9.75 5.32 -0.47
CA GLY A 108 8.49 5.43 0.27
C GLY A 108 8.61 4.90 1.70
N GLU A 109 9.29 3.76 1.87
CA GLU A 109 9.53 3.16 3.19
C GLU A 109 10.37 4.07 4.07
N ILE A 110 11.43 4.68 3.51
CA ILE A 110 12.29 5.64 4.20
C ILE A 110 11.47 6.84 4.69
N ILE A 111 10.64 7.42 3.81
CA ILE A 111 9.76 8.55 4.16
C ILE A 111 8.88 8.17 5.35
N ALA A 112 8.23 7.00 5.28
CA ALA A 112 7.34 6.55 6.35
C ALA A 112 8.07 6.32 7.68
N LEU A 113 9.27 5.72 7.65
CA LEU A 113 10.10 5.50 8.84
C LEU A 113 10.63 6.81 9.46
N SER A 114 10.82 7.85 8.64
CA SER A 114 11.35 9.14 9.09
C SER A 114 10.29 10.09 9.67
N CYS A 115 9.00 9.81 9.49
CA CYS A 115 7.93 10.69 9.91
C CYS A 115 7.36 10.27 11.28
N SER A 116 7.39 11.20 12.24
CA SER A 116 6.90 10.98 13.61
C SER A 116 5.37 11.11 13.74
N ASN A 117 4.70 11.69 12.74
CA ASN A 117 3.26 11.91 12.75
C ASN A 117 2.66 11.79 11.33
N THR A 118 1.35 11.57 11.28
CA THR A 118 0.59 11.37 10.03
C THR A 118 0.64 12.58 9.11
N ASP A 119 0.62 13.81 9.63
CA ASP A 119 0.58 15.01 8.80
C ASP A 119 1.88 15.23 8.02
N ASP A 120 3.02 15.02 8.67
CA ASP A 120 4.34 15.14 8.04
C ASP A 120 4.57 14.02 7.03
N PHE A 121 4.12 12.80 7.35
CA PHE A 121 4.09 11.70 6.38
C PHE A 121 3.29 12.10 5.13
N MET A 122 2.09 12.64 5.33
CA MET A 122 1.19 12.99 4.23
C MET A 122 1.73 14.13 3.36
N LYS A 123 2.42 15.12 3.94
CA LYS A 123 3.12 16.16 3.16
C LYS A 123 4.24 15.55 2.32
N SER A 124 5.09 14.75 2.94
CA SER A 124 6.27 14.13 2.29
C SER A 124 5.87 13.15 1.19
N ILE A 125 4.88 12.28 1.44
CA ILE A 125 4.45 11.27 0.46
C ILE A 125 3.76 11.90 -0.74
N ARG A 126 3.00 12.99 -0.55
CA ARG A 126 2.40 13.75 -1.67
C ARG A 126 3.47 14.40 -2.54
N ALA A 127 4.48 15.02 -1.92
CA ALA A 127 5.60 15.60 -2.65
C ALA A 127 6.36 14.53 -3.47
N PHE A 128 6.60 13.36 -2.87
CA PHE A 128 7.21 12.21 -3.53
C PHE A 128 6.38 11.70 -4.70
N LEU A 129 5.07 11.52 -4.53
CA LEU A 129 4.18 11.09 -5.62
C LEU A 129 4.08 12.12 -6.76
N GLY A 130 4.17 13.41 -6.43
CA GLY A 130 4.18 14.51 -7.41
C GLY A 130 5.47 14.60 -8.23
N SER A 131 6.62 14.24 -7.66
CA SER A 131 7.90 14.24 -8.39
C SER A 131 8.04 13.06 -9.36
N GLN A 132 7.44 11.91 -9.04
CA GLN A 132 7.41 10.72 -9.92
C GLN A 132 6.60 10.96 -11.21
N ALA A 133 5.61 11.87 -11.20
CA ALA A 133 4.82 12.20 -12.39
C ALA A 133 5.59 13.00 -13.47
N LYS A 134 6.75 13.57 -13.12
CA LYS A 134 7.57 14.39 -14.03
C LYS A 134 8.76 13.63 -14.64
N GLY A 135 8.96 12.36 -14.29
CA GLY A 135 10.12 11.55 -14.70
C GLY A 135 9.87 10.56 -15.83
N SER A 136 8.75 10.65 -16.54
CA SER A 136 8.49 9.85 -17.75
C SER A 136 8.57 10.74 -18.98
N HIS A 137 9.78 11.14 -19.36
CA HIS A 137 10.17 11.55 -20.71
C HIS A 137 11.56 10.99 -20.98
#